data_AF-A0A4Y2I3T7-F1
#
_entry.id   AF-A0A4Y2I3T7-F1
#
_cell.length_a   1.000
_cell.length_b   1.000
_cell.length_c   1.000
_cell.angle_alpha   90.00
_cell.angle_beta   90.00
_cell.angle_gamma   90.00
#
_symmetry.space_group_name_H-M   'P 1'
#
loop_
_entity.id
_entity.type
_entity.pdbx_description
1 polymer ?
#
loop_
_entity_poly.entity_id
_entity_poly.type
_entity_poly.pdbx_seq_one_letter_code
_entity_poly.pdbx_strand_id
1 'polypeptide(L)'
;MDLELEQPYEIDVLSAMHLSIRAWNDVQETTISKAFQHAGFTTIIEESQENVSDDMSEDEFLMNELRRRNPLLLEISFQDFLNVDSDVISDEQIIADLMNEKEELSDFEQE
;
A
#
# COMPACT_ATOMS: atom_id res chain seq x y z
N MET A 1 1.65 20.46 39.02
CA MET A 1 2.58 19.71 38.15
C MET A 1 1.89 18.39 37.89
N ASP A 2 1.19 18.28 36.76
CA ASP A 2 0.60 17.02 36.32
C ASP A 2 1.72 16.09 35.91
N LEU A 3 1.84 14.98 36.64
CA LEU A 3 2.61 13.83 36.22
C LEU A 3 1.65 12.98 35.40
N GLU A 4 1.58 13.24 34.09
CA GLU A 4 1.03 12.26 33.16
C GLU A 4 1.90 11.01 33.31
N LEU A 5 1.34 9.99 33.95
CA LEU A 5 1.95 8.67 33.96
C LEU A 5 1.93 8.20 32.51
N GLU A 6 3.07 8.27 31.84
CA GLU A 6 3.35 7.53 30.60
C GLU A 6 3.25 6.03 30.90
N GLN A 7 2.03 5.53 31.03
CA GLN A 7 1.80 4.12 30.91
C GLN A 7 2.14 3.74 29.46
N PRO A 8 2.98 2.71 29.26
CA PRO A 8 3.23 2.22 27.92
C PRO A 8 1.89 1.83 27.29
N TYR A 9 1.65 2.33 26.08
CA TYR A 9 0.46 1.96 25.32
C TYR A 9 0.61 0.51 24.88
N GLU A 10 0.01 -0.41 25.63
CA GLU A 10 -0.08 -1.82 25.26
C GLU A 10 -1.33 -2.04 24.39
N ILE A 11 -1.10 -2.56 23.19
CA ILE A 11 -2.17 -2.94 22.26
C ILE A 11 -1.91 -4.37 21.78
N ASP A 12 -2.92 -5.23 21.90
CA ASP A 12 -2.85 -6.57 21.35
C ASP A 12 -2.98 -6.55 19.81
N VAL A 13 -2.47 -7.60 19.15
CA VAL A 13 -2.43 -7.69 17.68
C VAL A 13 -3.83 -7.57 17.07
N LEU A 14 -4.85 -8.17 17.69
CA LEU A 14 -6.22 -8.12 17.19
C LEU A 14 -6.81 -6.71 17.29
N SER A 15 -6.52 -6.00 18.37
CA SER A 15 -6.88 -4.61 18.58
C SER A 15 -6.18 -3.71 17.56
N ALA A 16 -4.89 -3.94 17.28
CA ALA A 16 -4.17 -3.22 16.23
C ALA A 16 -4.80 -3.42 14.84
N MET A 17 -5.17 -4.67 14.50
CA MET A 17 -5.87 -4.98 13.24
C MET A 17 -7.21 -4.26 13.13
N HIS A 18 -8.01 -4.26 14.20
CA HIS A 18 -9.30 -3.56 14.24
C HIS A 18 -9.14 -2.04 14.16
N LEU A 19 -8.11 -1.47 14.80
CA LEU A 19 -7.84 -0.04 14.72
C LEU A 19 -7.48 0.39 13.31
N SER A 20 -6.64 -0.35 12.60
CA SER A 20 -6.30 -0.05 11.20
C SER A 20 -7.54 -0.05 10.30
N ILE A 21 -8.42 -1.05 10.45
CA ILE A 21 -9.67 -1.14 9.68
C ILE A 21 -10.60 0.03 10.00
N ARG A 22 -10.79 0.36 11.28
CA ARG A 22 -11.63 1.49 11.69
C ARG A 22 -11.06 2.82 11.22
N ALA A 23 -9.75 3.02 11.39
CA ALA A 23 -9.08 4.23 10.96
C ALA A 23 -9.27 4.45 9.46
N TRP A 24 -9.14 3.40 8.64
CA TRP A 24 -9.41 3.46 7.21
C TRP A 24 -10.87 3.79 6.89
N ASN A 25 -11.82 3.10 7.53
CA ASN A 25 -13.25 3.32 7.29
C ASN A 25 -13.75 4.71 7.71
N ASP A 26 -13.09 5.33 8.70
CA ASP A 26 -13.42 6.68 9.16
C ASP A 26 -12.80 7.78 8.28
N VAL A 27 -11.91 7.43 7.33
CA VAL A 27 -11.35 8.40 6.39
C VAL A 27 -12.44 8.89 5.43
N GLN A 28 -12.70 10.20 5.45
CA GLN A 28 -13.58 10.82 4.47
C GLN A 28 -12.88 11.04 3.13
N GLU A 29 -13.64 10.98 2.04
CA GLU A 29 -13.16 11.30 0.68
C GLU A 29 -12.52 12.69 0.60
N THR A 30 -13.03 13.65 1.39
CA THR A 30 -12.44 15.00 1.47
C THR A 30 -11.06 15.00 2.10
N THR A 31 -10.79 14.10 3.05
CA THR A 31 -9.47 13.92 3.67
C THR A 31 -8.49 13.37 2.64
N ILE A 32 -8.91 12.35 1.87
CA ILE A 32 -8.12 11.79 0.77
C ILE A 32 -7.81 12.88 -0.26
N SER A 33 -8.84 13.57 -0.74
CA SER A 33 -8.71 14.64 -1.73
C SER A 33 -7.74 15.74 -1.30
N LYS A 34 -7.82 16.18 -0.03
CA LYS A 34 -6.92 17.20 0.53
C LYS A 34 -5.49 16.71 0.67
N ALA A 35 -5.28 15.44 1.03
CA ALA A 35 -3.94 14.86 1.13
C ALA A 35 -3.25 14.86 -0.25
N PHE A 36 -3.96 14.44 -1.30
CA PHE A 36 -3.46 14.52 -2.68
C PHE A 36 -3.19 15.98 -3.11
N GLN A 37 -4.10 16.91 -2.81
CA GLN A 37 -3.89 18.35 -3.09
C GLN A 37 -2.64 18.90 -2.39
N HIS A 38 -2.41 18.55 -1.12
CA HIS A 38 -1.24 19.01 -0.36
C HIS A 38 0.07 18.43 -0.92
N ALA A 39 0.04 17.22 -1.49
CA ALA A 39 1.17 16.63 -2.20
C ALA A 39 1.38 17.20 -3.62
N GLY A 40 0.58 18.18 -4.04
CA GLY A 40 0.69 18.85 -5.34
C GLY A 40 -0.08 18.16 -6.47
N PHE A 41 -0.87 17.12 -6.17
CA PHE A 41 -1.76 16.52 -7.16
C PHE A 41 -2.98 17.41 -7.35
N THR A 42 -3.27 17.79 -8.59
CA THR A 42 -4.48 18.52 -8.94
C THR A 42 -5.58 17.53 -9.27
N THR A 43 -6.77 17.70 -8.67
CA THR A 43 -7.99 16.96 -9.01
C THR A 43 -8.52 17.43 -10.37
N ILE A 44 -7.76 17.19 -11.43
CA ILE A 44 -8.29 17.22 -12.78
C ILE A 44 -8.83 15.81 -12.97
N ILE A 45 -10.10 15.62 -12.61
CA ILE A 45 -10.87 14.50 -13.12
C ILE A 45 -11.09 14.85 -14.59
N GLU A 46 -10.07 14.60 -15.42
CA GLU A 46 -10.33 14.31 -16.83
C GLU A 46 -11.15 13.03 -16.76
N GLU A 47 -12.47 13.17 -16.85
CA GLU A 47 -13.30 12.12 -17.42
C GLU A 47 -12.66 11.88 -18.78
N SER A 48 -11.75 10.92 -18.85
CA SER A 48 -11.16 10.46 -20.08
C SER A 48 -12.31 9.85 -20.87
N GLN A 49 -13.05 10.70 -21.59
CA GLN A 49 -13.81 10.31 -22.77
C GLN A 49 -12.81 10.00 -23.88
N GLU A 50 -11.85 9.14 -23.60
CA GLU A 50 -11.02 8.58 -24.64
C GLU A 50 -11.75 7.32 -25.07
N ASN A 51 -12.18 7.30 -26.33
CA ASN A 51 -12.75 6.13 -26.97
C ASN A 51 -11.69 5.02 -26.88
N VAL A 52 -11.76 4.22 -25.81
CA VAL A 52 -11.03 2.96 -25.71
C VAL A 52 -11.55 2.14 -26.89
N SER A 53 -10.73 1.99 -27.93
CA SER A 53 -10.99 0.96 -28.91
C SER A 53 -11.01 -0.36 -28.13
N ASP A 54 -12.07 -1.16 -28.27
CA ASP A 54 -12.25 -2.50 -27.66
C ASP A 54 -11.07 -3.48 -27.91
N ASP A 55 -10.06 -3.08 -28.68
CA ASP A 55 -8.90 -3.85 -29.10
C ASP A 55 -7.68 -3.73 -28.15
N MET A 56 -7.66 -2.75 -27.24
CA MET A 56 -6.53 -2.55 -26.31
C MET A 56 -6.91 -2.95 -24.89
N SER A 57 -6.08 -3.77 -24.25
CA SER A 57 -6.25 -4.14 -22.84
C SER A 57 -6.12 -2.90 -21.92
N GLU A 58 -6.89 -2.88 -20.83
CA GLU A 58 -6.85 -1.79 -19.83
C GLU A 58 -5.44 -1.54 -19.29
N ASP A 59 -4.67 -2.62 -19.09
CA ASP A 59 -3.28 -2.58 -18.64
C ASP A 59 -2.37 -1.85 -19.64
N GLU A 60 -2.55 -2.10 -20.94
CA GLU A 60 -1.77 -1.46 -21.99
C GLU A 60 -2.14 0.02 -22.15
N PHE A 61 -3.41 0.36 -21.94
CA PHE A 61 -3.85 1.75 -21.85
C PHE A 61 -3.17 2.49 -20.69
N LEU A 62 -3.16 1.90 -19.48
CA LEU A 62 -2.51 2.49 -18.30
C LEU A 62 -1.00 2.70 -18.51
N MET A 63 -0.32 1.72 -19.11
CA MET A 63 1.13 1.84 -19.40
C MET A 63 1.44 2.92 -20.44
N ASN A 64 0.60 3.06 -21.46
CA ASN A 64 0.75 4.11 -22.46
C ASN A 64 0.54 5.50 -21.84
N GLU A 65 -0.41 5.63 -20.92
CA GLU A 65 -0.68 6.86 -20.22
C GLU A 65 0.45 7.25 -19.25
N LEU A 66 1.01 6.27 -18.52
CA LEU A 66 2.19 6.47 -17.68
C LEU A 66 3.41 6.93 -18.50
N ARG A 67 3.65 6.32 -19.66
CA ARG A 67 4.72 6.72 -20.58
C ARG A 67 4.51 8.12 -21.14
N ARG A 68 3.25 8.48 -21.46
CA ARG A 68 2.87 9.83 -21.91
C ARG A 68 3.23 10.89 -20.86
N ARG A 69 2.95 10.62 -19.58
CA ARG A 69 3.20 11.55 -18.48
C ARG A 69 4.65 11.56 -18.01
N ASN A 70 5.38 10.47 -18.19
CA ASN A 70 6.76 10.34 -17.76
C ASN A 70 7.64 9.83 -18.91
N PRO A 71 8.23 10.74 -19.71
CA PRO A 71 9.07 10.38 -20.87
C PRO A 71 10.33 9.58 -20.52
N LEU A 72 10.70 9.52 -19.23
CA LEU A 72 11.84 8.76 -18.72
C LEU A 72 11.48 7.31 -18.38
N LEU A 73 10.18 6.96 -18.32
CA LEU A 73 9.76 5.56 -18.31
C LEU A 73 10.10 4.98 -19.70
N LEU A 74 11.20 4.22 -19.75
CA LEU A 74 11.56 3.33 -20.85
C LEU A 74 10.39 2.39 -21.20
N GLU A 75 10.52 1.63 -22.29
CA GLU A 75 9.58 0.54 -22.66
C GLU A 75 9.58 -0.59 -21.62
N ILE A 76 9.14 -0.30 -20.40
CA ILE A 76 8.86 -1.25 -19.34
C ILE A 76 7.49 -1.87 -19.63
N SER A 77 7.39 -3.20 -19.54
CA SER A 77 6.11 -3.89 -19.68
C SER A 77 5.30 -3.73 -18.39
N PHE A 78 3.97 -3.90 -18.47
CA PHE A 78 3.12 -3.88 -17.28
C PHE A 78 3.55 -4.94 -16.24
N GLN A 79 3.97 -6.12 -16.72
CA GLN A 79 4.44 -7.19 -15.85
C GLN A 79 5.74 -6.83 -15.13
N ASP A 80 6.68 -6.18 -15.82
CA ASP A 80 7.92 -5.71 -15.17
C ASP A 80 7.64 -4.58 -14.17
N PHE A 81 6.64 -3.73 -14.44
CA PHE A 81 6.20 -2.70 -13.51
C PHE A 81 5.61 -3.31 -12.23
N LEU A 82 4.74 -4.32 -12.33
CA LEU A 82 4.17 -5.01 -11.17
C LEU A 82 5.21 -5.79 -10.38
N ASN A 83 6.19 -6.38 -11.07
CA ASN A 83 7.21 -7.23 -10.46
C ASN A 83 8.50 -6.46 -10.11
N VAL A 84 8.47 -5.13 -10.03
CA VAL A 84 9.65 -4.31 -9.74
C VAL A 84 10.34 -4.70 -8.42
N ASP A 85 9.56 -5.18 -7.46
CA ASP A 85 10.02 -5.60 -6.14
C ASP A 85 10.02 -7.13 -5.95
N SER A 86 9.83 -7.93 -7.01
CA SER A 86 9.82 -9.40 -6.87
C SER A 86 11.12 -9.93 -6.28
N ASP A 87 12.23 -9.26 -6.59
CA ASP A 87 13.58 -9.59 -6.13
C ASP A 87 13.84 -9.13 -4.68
N VAL A 88 12.97 -8.28 -4.12
CA VAL A 88 13.10 -7.74 -2.75
C VAL A 88 12.40 -8.64 -1.73
N ILE A 89 11.38 -9.40 -2.16
CA ILE A 89 10.58 -10.27 -1.29
C ILE A 89 11.10 -11.73 -1.29
N SER A 90 12.06 -12.07 -2.16
CA SER A 90 12.59 -13.44 -2.26
C SER A 90 13.67 -13.77 -1.23
N ASP A 91 13.89 -12.95 -0.20
CA ASP A 91 14.75 -13.36 0.91
C ASP A 91 14.02 -14.46 1.69
N GLU A 92 14.20 -15.70 1.26
CA GLU A 92 13.68 -16.88 1.95
C GLU A 92 14.11 -16.91 3.42
N GLN A 93 15.21 -16.21 3.76
CA GLN A 93 15.65 -15.97 5.13
C GLN A 93 14.67 -15.11 5.93
N ILE A 94 14.12 -14.02 5.37
CA ILE A 94 13.11 -13.19 6.06
C ILE A 94 11.82 -13.98 6.27
N ILE A 95 11.42 -14.79 5.28
CA ILE A 95 10.24 -15.67 5.38
C ILE A 95 10.49 -16.75 6.45
N ALA A 96 11.67 -17.37 6.47
CA ALA A 96 12.03 -18.38 7.47
C ALA A 96 12.12 -17.80 8.88
N ASP A 97 12.67 -16.59 9.03
CA ASP A 97 12.78 -15.90 10.32
C ASP A 97 11.38 -15.56 10.87
N LEU A 98 10.44 -15.11 10.03
CA LEU A 98 9.04 -14.90 10.41
C LEU A 98 8.29 -16.20 10.77
N MET A 99 8.65 -17.33 10.14
CA MET A 99 8.04 -18.63 10.44
C MET A 99 8.57 -19.23 11.75
N ASN A 100 9.85 -19.06 12.06
CA ASN A 100 10.45 -19.52 13.30
C ASN A 100 9.97 -18.72 14.52
N GLU A 101 9.79 -17.40 14.39
CA GLU A 101 9.27 -16.56 15.49
C GLU A 101 7.87 -16.99 15.95
N LYS A 102 7.06 -17.55 15.03
CA LYS A 102 5.73 -18.10 15.36
C LYS A 102 5.78 -19.42 16.13
N GLU A 103 6.86 -20.20 16.00
CA GLU A 103 7.00 -21.48 16.67
C GLU A 103 7.44 -21.28 18.13
N GLU A 104 8.35 -20.33 18.39
CA GLU A 104 8.79 -20.00 19.76
C GLU A 104 7.68 -19.37 20.64
N LEU A 105 6.71 -18.67 20.03
CA LEU A 105 5.56 -18.12 20.75
C LEU A 105 4.50 -19.19 21.09
N SER A 106 4.48 -20.32 20.37
CA SER A 106 3.54 -21.42 20.63
C SER A 106 3.95 -22.28 21.83
N ASP A 107 5.24 -22.35 22.15
CA ASP A 107 5.76 -23.13 23.27
C ASP A 107 5.61 -22.40 24.62
N PHE A 108 5.37 -21.09 24.61
CA PHE A 108 5.20 -20.28 25.82
C PHE A 108 3.78 -20.35 26.41
N GLU A 109 2.79 -20.87 25.67
CA GLU A 109 1.39 -20.99 26.15
C GLU A 109 1.08 -22.32 26.87
N GLN A 110 2.07 -23.20 27.12
CA GLN A 110 1.85 -24.53 27.70
C GLN A 110 2.44 -24.79 29.10
N GLU A 111 2.88 -23.78 29.85
CA GLU A 111 3.35 -23.97 31.24
C GLU A 111 2.46 -23.30 32.31
#